data_AF-A0A366HE91-F1
#
_entry.id   AF-A0A366HE91-F1
#
_cell.length_a   1.000
_cell.length_b   1.000
_cell.length_c   1.000
_cell.angle_alpha   90.00
_cell.angle_beta   90.00
_cell.angle_gamma   90.00
#
_symmetry.space_group_name_H-M   'P 1'
#
loop_
_entity.id
_entity.type
_entity.pdbx_description
1 polymer ?
#
loop_
_entity_poly.entity_id
_entity_poly.type
_entity_poly.pdbx_seq_one_letter_code
_entity_poly.pdbx_strand_id
1 'polypeptide(L)'
;MTYRKPASTMWAEAVTMLEQADRLHRQFFRLAQGPARGPTWEPPADIFETDSQLTVLVALPGVAPDQVKVVIENGYLGVVGERPMPAPAMAHIRRIEIPYGRFERRIELPAGQFQIRESTLAHGCLVLSLLKLA
;
A
#
# COMPACT_ATOMS: atom_id res chain seq x y z
N MET A 1 4.77 -23.17 16.49
CA MET A 1 3.72 -22.22 16.07
C MET A 1 2.81 -22.94 15.07
N THR A 2 1.55 -23.13 15.43
CA THR A 2 0.60 -23.92 14.63
C THR A 2 -0.06 -22.98 13.61
N TYR A 3 0.30 -23.12 12.33
CA TYR A 3 -0.34 -22.39 11.25
C TYR A 3 -1.80 -22.88 11.11
N ARG A 4 -2.75 -22.08 11.59
CA ARG A 4 -4.17 -22.38 11.45
C ARG A 4 -4.58 -22.03 10.02
N LYS A 5 -4.66 -23.04 9.14
CA LYS A 5 -5.26 -22.89 7.80
C LYS A 5 -6.66 -22.29 7.99
N PRO A 6 -6.94 -21.09 7.47
CA PRO A 6 -8.27 -20.54 7.63
C PRO A 6 -9.22 -21.20 6.63
N ALA A 7 -10.53 -21.14 6.91
CA ALA A 7 -11.55 -21.89 6.19
C ALA A 7 -11.43 -21.67 4.68
N SER A 8 -11.38 -22.76 3.91
CA SER A 8 -11.06 -22.79 2.48
C SER A 8 -11.92 -21.86 1.61
N THR A 9 -13.14 -21.57 2.04
CA THR A 9 -14.10 -20.71 1.33
C THR A 9 -13.74 -19.23 1.41
N MET A 10 -13.34 -18.74 2.59
CA MET A 10 -12.94 -17.35 2.80
C MET A 10 -11.66 -17.01 2.03
N TRP A 11 -10.73 -17.96 1.93
CA TRP A 11 -9.52 -17.77 1.13
C TRP A 11 -9.77 -17.78 -0.36
N ALA A 12 -10.62 -18.68 -0.86
CA ALA A 12 -10.93 -18.75 -2.29
C ALA A 12 -11.64 -17.47 -2.77
N GLU A 13 -12.57 -16.95 -1.97
CA GLU A 13 -13.24 -15.67 -2.23
C GLU A 13 -12.25 -14.51 -2.19
N ALA A 14 -11.39 -14.45 -1.17
CA ALA A 14 -10.34 -13.44 -1.08
C ALA A 14 -9.37 -13.49 -2.27
N VAL A 15 -8.93 -14.68 -2.69
CA VAL A 15 -8.06 -14.88 -3.87
C VAL A 15 -8.75 -14.38 -5.14
N THR A 16 -10.03 -14.70 -5.33
CA THR A 16 -10.80 -14.26 -6.50
C THR A 16 -10.94 -12.73 -6.55
N MET A 17 -11.21 -12.10 -5.40
CA MET A 17 -11.29 -10.64 -5.28
C MET A 17 -9.93 -9.98 -5.53
N LEU A 18 -8.85 -10.55 -5.00
CA LEU A 18 -7.48 -10.09 -5.22
C LEU A 18 -7.09 -10.16 -6.71
N GLU A 19 -7.40 -11.25 -7.39
CA GLU A 19 -7.13 -11.39 -8.83
C GLU A 19 -7.91 -10.37 -9.67
N GLN A 20 -9.15 -10.05 -9.29
CA GLN A 20 -9.93 -9.01 -9.96
C GLN A 20 -9.37 -7.61 -9.70
N ALA A 21 -8.96 -7.32 -8.46
CA ALA A 21 -8.32 -6.06 -8.09
C ALA A 21 -6.97 -5.87 -8.81
N ASP A 22 -6.15 -6.92 -8.90
CA ASP A 22 -4.87 -6.91 -9.62
C ASP A 22 -5.04 -6.61 -11.11
N ARG A 23 -6.08 -7.16 -11.74
CA ARG A 23 -6.39 -6.88 -13.15
C ARG A 23 -6.75 -5.40 -13.38
N LEU A 24 -7.51 -4.80 -12.46
CA LEU A 24 -7.84 -3.38 -12.50
C LEU A 24 -6.62 -2.51 -12.19
N HIS A 25 -5.82 -2.90 -11.19
CA HIS A 25 -4.59 -2.22 -10.80
C HIS A 25 -3.61 -2.08 -11.98
N ARG A 26 -3.40 -3.15 -12.77
CA ARG A 26 -2.56 -3.11 -13.99
C ARG A 26 -3.07 -2.15 -15.07
N GLN A 27 -4.36 -1.83 -15.12
CA GLN A 27 -4.91 -0.89 -16.11
C GLN A 27 -4.63 0.57 -15.77
N PHE A 28 -4.52 0.91 -14.48
CA PHE A 28 -4.22 2.28 -14.02
C PHE A 28 -2.80 2.76 -14.38
N PHE A 29 -1.87 1.85 -14.66
CA PHE A 29 -0.49 2.17 -15.08
C PHE A 29 -0.38 2.90 -16.44
N ARG A 30 -1.48 3.07 -17.20
CA ARG A 30 -1.41 3.53 -18.60
C ARG A 30 -1.39 5.05 -18.83
N LEU A 31 -1.54 5.92 -17.83
CA LEU A 31 -1.84 7.36 -18.09
C LEU A 31 -0.83 8.38 -17.55
N ALA A 32 0.35 7.98 -17.07
CA ALA A 32 1.36 8.91 -16.54
C ALA A 32 2.25 9.60 -17.60
N GLN A 33 1.71 9.89 -18.79
CA GLN A 33 2.38 10.72 -19.81
C GLN A 33 1.66 12.07 -19.91
N GLY A 34 1.93 12.98 -18.99
CA GLY A 34 1.38 14.35 -19.01
C GLY A 34 1.85 15.21 -17.81
N PRO A 35 1.78 16.56 -17.90
CA PRO A 35 2.27 17.45 -16.84
C PRO A 35 1.34 17.38 -15.62
N ALA A 36 1.75 16.53 -14.67
CA ALA A 36 1.39 16.30 -13.25
C ALA A 36 0.06 16.82 -12.67
N ARG A 37 -0.60 15.95 -11.85
CA ARG A 37 -1.17 16.32 -10.52
C ARG A 37 -1.78 15.18 -9.67
N GLY A 38 -1.64 13.90 -10.04
CA GLY A 38 -2.17 12.76 -9.28
C GLY A 38 -1.12 11.70 -8.94
N PRO A 39 -1.42 10.74 -8.05
CA PRO A 39 -0.53 9.60 -7.81
C PRO A 39 -0.28 8.78 -9.08
N THR A 40 0.99 8.41 -9.29
CA THR A 40 1.42 7.67 -10.49
C THR A 40 1.12 6.18 -10.35
N TRP A 41 1.08 5.68 -9.12
CA TRP A 41 0.75 4.30 -8.80
C TRP A 41 0.29 4.17 -7.34
N GLU A 42 -0.28 3.02 -7.02
CA GLU A 42 -0.83 2.70 -5.71
C GLU A 42 -0.18 1.42 -5.17
N PRO A 43 0.55 1.45 -4.04
CA PRO A 43 1.18 0.25 -3.52
C PRO A 43 0.14 -0.75 -3.00
N PRO A 44 0.36 -2.07 -3.23
CA PRO A 44 -0.44 -3.11 -2.60
C PRO A 44 -0.40 -2.98 -1.08
N ALA A 45 -1.51 -3.30 -0.44
CA ALA A 45 -1.61 -3.27 1.01
C ALA A 45 -2.51 -4.39 1.55
N ASP A 46 -2.09 -4.98 2.67
CA ASP A 46 -2.87 -5.92 3.46
C ASP A 46 -3.38 -5.23 4.72
N ILE A 47 -4.62 -5.53 5.12
CA ILE A 47 -5.29 -4.90 6.25
C ILE A 47 -5.88 -6.00 7.14
N PHE A 48 -5.54 -5.97 8.42
CA PHE A 48 -6.02 -6.93 9.41
C PHE A 48 -6.63 -6.18 10.58
N GLU A 49 -7.82 -6.61 11.01
CA GLU A 49 -8.55 -5.99 12.11
C GLU A 49 -8.72 -6.96 13.27
N THR A 50 -8.52 -6.46 14.49
CA THR A 50 -8.93 -7.11 15.74
C THR A 50 -9.86 -6.19 16.52
N ASP A 51 -10.34 -6.63 17.68
CA ASP A 51 -11.22 -5.80 18.53
C ASP A 51 -10.56 -4.49 19.00
N SER A 52 -9.23 -4.44 19.10
CA SER A 52 -8.50 -3.31 19.67
C SER A 52 -7.61 -2.54 18.69
N GLN A 53 -7.31 -3.10 17.52
CA GLN A 53 -6.37 -2.47 16.58
C GLN A 53 -6.66 -2.82 15.12
N LEU A 54 -6.13 -1.99 14.23
CA LEU A 54 -6.01 -2.23 12.80
C LEU A 54 -4.52 -2.28 12.43
N THR A 55 -4.09 -3.38 11.82
CA THR A 55 -2.73 -3.52 11.29
C THR A 55 -2.78 -3.34 9.78
N VAL A 56 -1.96 -2.43 9.25
CA VAL A 56 -1.86 -2.16 7.82
C VAL A 56 -0.43 -2.42 7.35
N LEU A 57 -0.27 -3.25 6.33
CA LEU A 57 1.01 -3.50 5.67
C LEU A 57 0.97 -2.91 4.28
N VAL A 58 1.99 -2.15 3.88
CA VAL A 58 2.09 -1.56 2.55
C VAL A 58 3.42 -1.95 1.91
N ALA A 59 3.37 -2.60 0.74
CA ALA A 59 4.56 -3.03 0.03
C ALA A 59 5.26 -1.83 -0.63
N LEU A 60 6.38 -1.39 -0.05
CA LEU A 60 7.19 -0.25 -0.48
C LEU A 60 8.69 -0.62 -0.67
N PRO A 61 9.02 -1.65 -1.47
CA PRO A 61 10.42 -2.01 -1.69
C PRO A 61 11.17 -0.88 -2.39
N GLY A 62 12.36 -0.55 -1.90
CA GLY A 62 13.21 0.51 -2.47
C GLY A 62 12.74 1.93 -2.17
N VAL A 63 11.85 2.12 -1.19
CA VAL A 63 11.48 3.44 -0.67
C VAL A 63 12.20 3.66 0.66
N ALA A 64 12.78 4.84 0.85
CA ALA A 64 13.42 5.22 2.10
C ALA A 64 12.36 5.71 3.12
N PRO A 65 12.54 5.47 4.44
CA PRO A 65 11.53 5.84 5.44
C PRO A 65 11.16 7.32 5.46
N ASP A 66 12.12 8.20 5.17
CA ASP A 66 11.94 9.65 5.09
C ASP A 66 11.17 10.11 3.83
N GLN A 67 11.02 9.23 2.84
CA GLN A 67 10.22 9.47 1.62
C GLN A 67 8.76 9.05 1.79
N VAL A 68 8.35 8.61 2.99
CA VAL A 68 6.99 8.18 3.28
C VAL A 68 6.32 9.11 4.27
N LYS A 69 5.14 9.61 3.92
CA LYS A 69 4.25 10.32 4.83
C LYS A 69 2.97 9.51 5.03
N VAL A 70 2.61 9.35 6.29
CA VAL A 70 1.39 8.67 6.73
C VAL A 70 0.50 9.69 7.42
N VAL A 71 -0.79 9.73 7.08
CA VAL A 71 -1.76 10.66 7.66
C VAL A 71 -3.10 9.94 7.88
N ILE A 72 -3.78 10.24 8.98
CA ILE A 72 -5.19 9.89 9.18
C ILE A 72 -6.00 11.18 9.06
N GLU A 73 -6.92 11.23 8.10
CA GLU A 73 -7.76 12.40 7.87
C GLU A 73 -9.11 11.98 7.30
N ASN A 74 -10.20 12.58 7.80
CA ASN A 74 -11.56 12.40 7.27
C ASN A 74 -12.01 10.93 7.14
N GLY A 75 -11.62 10.06 8.07
CA GLY A 75 -11.96 8.62 8.04
C GLY A 75 -11.08 7.77 7.13
N TYR A 76 -9.95 8.31 6.64
CA TYR A 76 -9.02 7.59 5.78
C TYR A 76 -7.61 7.59 6.35
N LEU A 77 -6.90 6.47 6.15
CA LEU A 77 -5.45 6.37 6.27
C LEU A 77 -4.84 6.61 4.89
N GLY A 78 -4.07 7.69 4.76
CA GLY A 78 -3.28 8.03 3.58
C GLY A 78 -1.82 7.64 3.76
N VAL A 79 -1.24 6.96 2.78
CA VAL A 79 0.20 6.68 2.68
C VAL A 79 0.68 7.24 1.35
N VAL A 80 1.51 8.29 1.41
CA VAL A 80 2.03 8.99 0.23
C VAL A 80 3.55 9.02 0.27
N GLY A 81 4.17 9.03 -0.90
CA GLY A 81 5.61 9.12 -1.00
C GLY A 81 6.10 9.05 -2.43
N GLU A 82 7.40 8.86 -2.59
CA GLU A 82 8.02 8.74 -3.89
C GLU A 82 9.00 7.57 -3.93
N ARG A 83 8.94 6.80 -5.02
CA ARG A 83 9.92 5.76 -5.30
C ARG A 83 10.86 6.19 -6.43
N PRO A 84 12.14 6.46 -6.17
CA PRO A 84 13.05 6.95 -7.19
C PRO A 84 13.33 5.87 -8.25
N MET A 85 13.44 6.29 -9.51
CA MET A 85 13.94 5.44 -10.60
C MET A 85 15.45 5.26 -10.41
N PRO A 86 15.97 4.04 -10.21
CA PRO A 86 17.39 3.83 -9.93
C PRO A 86 18.28 3.95 -11.18
N ALA A 87 17.69 3.97 -12.38
CA ALA A 87 18.44 4.05 -13.62
C ALA A 87 18.88 5.50 -13.91
N PRO A 88 20.13 5.71 -14.38
CA PRO A 88 20.57 7.03 -14.84
C PRO A 88 19.78 7.45 -16.09
N ALA A 89 19.68 8.77 -16.32
CA ALA A 89 18.88 9.33 -17.42
C ALA A 89 19.25 8.81 -18.82
N MET A 90 20.52 8.41 -19.02
CA MET A 90 21.02 7.89 -20.30
C MET A 90 20.92 6.36 -20.43
N ALA A 91 20.31 5.67 -19.47
CA ALA A 91 20.20 4.21 -19.52
C ALA A 91 19.31 3.75 -20.69
N HIS A 92 19.77 2.77 -21.45
CA HIS A 92 18.92 2.07 -22.40
C HIS A 92 18.00 1.10 -21.66
N ILE A 93 16.70 1.42 -21.61
CA ILE A 93 15.70 0.59 -20.96
C ILE A 93 15.46 -0.67 -21.79
N ARG A 94 15.80 -1.84 -21.21
CA ARG A 94 15.44 -3.14 -21.79
C ARG A 94 14.04 -3.60 -21.38
N ARG A 95 13.67 -3.38 -20.12
CA ARG A 95 12.36 -3.73 -19.54
C ARG A 95 12.13 -2.98 -18.23
N ILE A 96 10.88 -2.56 -17.97
CA ILE A 96 10.42 -2.00 -16.69
C ILE A 96 9.11 -2.69 -16.33
N GLU A 97 9.08 -3.34 -15.16
CA GLU A 97 7.87 -4.00 -14.62
C GLU A 97 7.43 -3.40 -13.29
N ILE A 98 8.34 -2.65 -12.66
CA ILE A 98 8.18 -2.10 -11.32
C ILE A 98 7.76 -0.62 -11.48
N PRO A 99 6.73 -0.15 -10.75
CA PRO A 99 6.38 1.27 -10.73
C PRO A 99 7.45 2.14 -10.07
N TYR A 100 7.58 3.37 -10.56
CA TYR A 100 8.42 4.44 -10.01
C TYR A 100 7.68 5.78 -9.99
N GLY A 101 8.21 6.74 -9.24
CA GLY A 101 7.62 8.06 -9.02
C GLY A 101 6.68 8.10 -7.82
N ARG A 102 5.89 9.18 -7.75
CA ARG A 102 4.94 9.44 -6.65
C ARG A 102 3.91 8.34 -6.53
N PHE A 103 3.68 7.87 -5.31
CA PHE A 103 2.60 6.96 -4.99
C PHE A 103 1.63 7.54 -3.96
N GLU A 104 0.42 7.00 -3.94
CA GLU A 104 -0.58 7.28 -2.92
C GLU A 104 -1.45 6.04 -2.74
N ARG A 105 -1.62 5.63 -1.48
CA ARG A 105 -2.57 4.61 -1.06
C ARG A 105 -3.52 5.26 -0.08
N ARG A 106 -4.81 5.20 -0.37
CA ARG A 106 -5.86 5.70 0.50
C ARG A 106 -6.71 4.52 0.95
N ILE A 107 -6.76 4.31 2.26
CA ILE A 107 -7.47 3.20 2.89
C ILE A 107 -8.61 3.79 3.70
N GLU A 108 -9.83 3.39 3.38
CA GLU A 108 -11.00 3.73 4.20
C GLU A 108 -10.89 2.99 5.54
N LEU A 109 -11.01 3.75 6.63
CA LEU A 109 -11.00 3.17 7.96
C LEU A 109 -12.42 2.76 8.35
N PRO A 110 -12.58 1.65 9.11
CA PRO A 110 -13.86 1.31 9.72
C PRO A 110 -14.41 2.47 10.58
N ALA A 111 -15.69 2.41 10.92
CA ALA A 111 -16.28 3.39 11.82
C ALA A 111 -15.54 3.39 13.18
N GLY A 112 -15.09 4.56 13.62
CA GLY A 112 -14.37 4.73 14.87
C GLY A 112 -13.27 5.76 14.77
N GLN A 113 -12.58 5.99 15.90
CA GLN A 113 -11.40 6.83 15.95
C GLN A 113 -10.15 5.95 16.01
N PHE A 114 -9.12 6.33 15.27
CA PHE A 114 -7.87 5.57 15.19
C PHE A 114 -6.67 6.46 15.45
N GLN A 115 -5.67 5.91 16.15
CA GLN A 115 -4.39 6.57 16.37
C GLN A 115 -3.26 5.66 15.92
N ILE A 116 -2.34 6.18 15.12
CA ILE A 116 -1.11 5.46 14.77
C ILE A 116 -0.26 5.31 16.03
N ARG A 117 -0.07 4.07 16.47
CA ARG A 117 0.74 3.71 17.62
C ARG A 117 2.17 3.40 17.21
N GLU A 118 2.34 2.65 16.12
CA GLU A 118 3.65 2.24 15.61
C GLU A 118 3.67 2.36 14.08
N SER A 119 4.83 2.76 13.56
CA SER A 119 5.10 2.87 12.13
C SER A 119 6.53 2.48 11.84
N THR A 120 6.72 1.36 11.14
CA THR A 120 8.05 0.82 10.83
C THR A 120 8.13 0.47 9.35
N LEU A 121 9.12 1.00 8.65
CA LEU A 121 9.46 0.56 7.28
C LEU A 121 10.71 -0.31 7.34
N ALA A 122 10.54 -1.61 7.15
CA ALA A 122 11.63 -2.58 7.16
C ALA A 122 11.42 -3.62 6.07
N HIS A 123 12.52 -4.13 5.50
CA HIS A 123 12.48 -5.18 4.47
C HIS A 123 11.55 -4.88 3.28
N GLY A 124 11.39 -3.60 2.94
CA GLY A 124 10.52 -3.15 1.84
C GLY A 124 9.02 -3.16 2.17
N CYS A 125 8.63 -3.24 3.45
CA CYS A 125 7.24 -3.18 3.89
C CYS A 125 7.05 -2.16 4.99
N LEU A 126 6.11 -1.23 4.80
CA LEU A 126 5.65 -0.34 5.85
C LEU A 126 4.59 -1.06 6.67
N VAL A 127 4.83 -1.21 7.96
CA VAL A 127 3.89 -1.79 8.93
C VAL A 127 3.39 -0.68 9.84
N LEU A 128 2.07 -0.49 9.84
CA LEU A 128 1.37 0.47 10.68
C LEU A 128 0.48 -0.30 11.66
N SER A 129 0.57 0.06 12.93
CA SER A 129 -0.38 -0.37 13.97
C SER A 129 -1.21 0.82 14.40
N LEU A 130 -2.52 0.74 14.18
CA LEU A 130 -3.49 1.76 14.54
C LEU A 130 -4.33 1.25 15.71
N LEU A 131 -4.29 1.95 16.84
CA LEU A 131 -5.16 1.68 17.98
C LEU A 131 -6.57 2.20 17.71
N LYS A 132 -7.57 1.40 18.05
CA LYS A 132 -8.96 1.84 18.11
C LYS A 132 -9.19 2.62 19.40
N LEU A 133 -9.61 3.87 19.27
CA LEU A 133 -10.04 4.70 20.39
C LEU A 133 -11.55 4.47 20.60
N ALA A 134 -11.94 4.31 21.86
CA ALA A 134 -13.32 4.08 22.28
C ALA A 134 -14.23 5.28 21.99
#